data_AF-A0A7J4LZ45-F1
#
_entry.id   AF-A0A7J4LZ45-F1
#
_cell.length_a   1.000
_cell.length_b   1.000
_cell.length_c   1.000
_cell.angle_alpha   90.00
_cell.angle_beta   90.00
_cell.angle_gamma   90.00
#
_symmetry.space_group_name_H-M   'P 1'
#
loop_
_entity.id
_entity.type
_entity.pdbx_description
1 polymer ?
#
loop_
_entity_poly.entity_id
_entity_poly.type
_entity_poly.pdbx_seq_one_letter_code
_entity_poly.pdbx_strand_id
1 'polypeptide(L)' 'MEPIIITKRVAKHGRQAVIVIPKLLEKELSPGTVVQLSMRIVKEAEDGAN' A
#
# COMPACT_ATOMS: atom_id res chain seq x y z
N MET A 1 -17.73 7.97 6.15
CA MET A 1 -16.28 8.19 6.23
C MET A 1 -15.77 8.20 4.80
N GLU A 2 -15.05 9.23 4.41
CA GLU A 2 -14.56 9.35 3.02
C GLU A 2 -13.48 8.30 2.73
N PRO A 3 -13.39 7.79 1.49
CA PRO A 3 -12.35 6.84 1.12
C PRO A 3 -10.96 7.51 1.14
N ILE A 4 -10.01 6.89 1.82
CA ILE A 4 -8.62 7.33 1.83
C ILE A 4 -7.93 6.79 0.57
N ILE A 5 -7.49 7.69 -0.32
CA ILE A 5 -6.77 7.34 -1.55
C ILE A 5 -5.27 7.60 -1.34
N ILE A 6 -4.47 6.55 -1.47
CA ILE A 6 -3.00 6.61 -1.32
C ILE A 6 -2.35 6.16 -2.63
N THR A 7 -1.59 7.06 -3.26
CA THR A 7 -0.70 6.68 -4.36
C THR A 7 0.68 6.37 -3.80
N LYS A 8 1.04 5.09 -3.76
CA LYS A 8 2.33 4.63 -3.25
C LYS A 8 2.91 3.55 -4.15
N ARG A 9 4.24 3.50 -4.20
CA ARG A 9 4.97 2.37 -4.78
C ARG A 9 4.87 1.18 -3.83
N VAL A 10 4.57 0.01 -4.38
CA VAL A 10 4.62 -1.27 -3.65
C VAL A 10 6.08 -1.56 -3.27
N ALA A 11 6.31 -1.86 -2.00
CA ALA A 11 7.61 -2.24 -1.48
C ALA A 11 7.73 -3.76 -1.36
N LYS A 12 8.94 -4.24 -1.06
CA LYS A 12 9.23 -5.66 -0.80
C LYS A 12 9.71 -5.83 0.63
N HIS A 13 9.10 -6.73 1.37
CA HIS A 13 9.55 -7.15 2.69
C HIS A 13 9.69 -8.68 2.69
N GLY A 14 10.94 -9.15 2.67
CA GLY A 14 11.24 -10.56 2.47
C GLY A 14 10.69 -11.09 1.14
N ARG A 15 9.85 -12.13 1.23
CA ARG A 15 9.18 -12.75 0.06
C ARG A 15 7.82 -12.12 -0.27
N GLN A 16 7.38 -11.12 0.50
CA GLN A 16 6.07 -10.51 0.35
C GLN A 16 6.18 -9.11 -0.27
N ALA A 17 5.24 -8.80 -1.15
CA ALA A 17 4.96 -7.43 -1.56
C ALA A 17 4.13 -6.76 -0.45
N VAL A 18 4.50 -5.54 -0.07
CA VAL A 18 3.85 -4.80 1.02
C VAL A 18 3.58 -3.36 0.60
N ILE A 19 2.46 -2.81 1.06
CA ILE A 19 2.17 -1.38 0.98
C ILE A 19 2.51 -0.79 2.34
N VAL A 20 3.50 0.10 2.38
CA VAL A 20 3.89 0.77 3.62
C VAL A 20 2.90 1.88 3.92
N ILE A 21 2.21 1.75 5.06
CA ILE A 21 1.24 2.74 5.53
C ILE A 21 1.98 3.99 6.04
N PRO A 22 1.64 5.20 5.58
CA PRO A 22 2.18 6.43 6.12
C PRO A 22 1.83 6.61 7.61
N LYS A 23 2.77 7.11 8.41
CA LYS A 23 2.56 7.37 9.86
C LYS A 23 1.34 8.23 10.18
N LEU A 24 0.96 9.13 9.26
CA LEU A 24 -0.21 9.98 9.45
C LEU A 24 -1.53 9.19 9.55
N LEU A 25 -1.56 7.95 9.04
CA LEU A 25 -2.72 7.05 9.08
C LEU A 25 -2.60 5.95 10.16
N GLU A 26 -1.57 6.00 10.99
CA GLU A 26 -1.26 4.94 11.97
C GLU A 26 -2.35 4.81 13.05
N LYS A 27 -3.03 5.92 13.36
CA LYS A 27 -4.14 5.92 14.33
C LYS A 27 -5.36 5.16 13.80
N GLU A 28 -5.67 5.36 12.53
CA GLU A 28 -6.80 4.73 11.85
C GLU A 28 -6.49 3.29 11.44
N LEU A 29 -5.23 3.03 11.06
CA LEU A 29 -4.72 1.74 10.57
C LEU A 29 -3.81 1.06 11.59
N SER A 30 -4.24 1.08 12.85
CA SER A 30 -3.53 0.42 13.95
C SER A 30 -3.51 -1.12 13.79
N PRO A 31 -2.55 -1.82 14.43
CA PRO A 31 -2.49 -3.28 14.38
C PRO A 31 -3.80 -3.93 14.83
N GLY A 32 -4.32 -4.87 14.04
CA GLY A 32 -5.59 -5.55 14.29
C GLY A 32 -6.80 -4.92 13.57
N THR A 33 -6.65 -3.73 12.99
CA THR A 33 -7.70 -3.15 12.14
C THR A 33 -7.85 -3.94 10.85
N VAL A 34 -9.08 -4.38 10.55
CA VAL A 34 -9.43 -4.98 9.26
C VAL A 34 -9.97 -3.89 8.34
N VAL A 35 -9.36 -3.72 7.17
CA VAL A 35 -9.77 -2.72 6.18
C VAL A 35 -10.05 -3.35 4.83
N GLN A 36 -11.03 -2.81 4.13
CA GLN A 36 -11.26 -3.10 2.72
C GLN A 36 -10.36 -2.19 1.87
N LEU A 37 -9.61 -2.78 0.93
CA LEU A 37 -8.74 -2.05 0.03
C LEU A 37 -9.28 -2.09 -1.40
N SER A 38 -9.34 -0.92 -2.04
CA SER A 38 -9.63 -0.79 -3.47
C SER A 38 -8.38 -0.29 -4.18
N MET A 39 -7.82 -1.09 -5.10
CA MET A 39 -6.56 -0.78 -5.77
C MET A 39 -6.75 -0.58 -7.28
N ARG A 40 -5.99 0.37 -7.84
CA ARG A 40 -5.87 0.59 -9.28
C ARG A 40 -4.39 0.72 -9.63
N ILE A 41 -3.92 -0.06 -10.60
CA ILE A 41 -2.54 0.06 -11.10
C ILE A 41 -2.45 1.37 -11.90
N VAL A 42 -1.63 2.31 -11.43
CA VAL A 42 -1.46 3.63 -12.07
C VAL A 42 -0.23 3.70 -12.97
N LYS A 43 0.74 2.80 -12.77
CA LYS A 43 1.93 2.62 -13.62
C LYS A 43 2.49 1.23 -13.35
N GLU A 44 2.85 0.51 -14.41
CA GLU A 44 3.61 -0.75 -14.28
C GLU A 44 5.07 -0.41 -13.94
N ALA A 45 5.67 -1.19 -13.04
CA ALA A 45 7.11 -1.09 -12.85
C ALA A 45 7.75 -1.57 -14.15
N GLU A 46 8.68 -0.78 -14.71
CA GLU A 46 9.54 -1.30 -15.78
C GLU A 46 10.25 -2.51 -15.20
N ASP A 47 9.92 -3.70 -15.71
CA ASP A 47 10.65 -4.90 -15.39
C ASP A 47 12.09 -4.65 -15.83
N GLY A 48 12.97 -4.45 -14.85
CA GLY A 48 14.40 -4.51 -15.05
C GLY A 48 14.75 -5.92 -15.48
N ALA A 49 14.62 -6.18 -16.78
CA ALA A 49 15.20 -7.32 -17.46
C ALA A 49 16.72 -7.20 -17.31
N ASN A 50 17.24 -7.81 -16.25
CA ASN A 50 18.59 -8.34 -16.22
C ASN A 50 18.59 -9.70 -16.90
#